data_AF-A0A7C5VFP5-F1
#
_entry.id   AF-A0A7C5VFP5-F1
#
_cell.length_a   1.000
_cell.length_b   1.000
_cell.length_c   1.000
_cell.angle_alpha   90.00
_cell.angle_beta   90.00
_cell.angle_gamma   90.00
#
_symmetry.space_group_name_H-M   'P 1'
#
loop_
_entity.id
_entity.type
_entity.pdbx_description
1 polymer ?
#
loop_
_entity_poly.entity_id
_entity_poly.type
_entity_poly.pdbx_seq_one_letter_code
_entity_poly.pdbx_strand_id
1 'polypeptide(L)' 'VREEALRREALERVKGKALGLGFQVLGEAESPLAGKEGNREFWLWLRKA' A
#
# COMPACT_ATOMS: atom_id res chain seq x y z
N VAL A 1 17.24 -4.08 -3.69
CA VAL A 1 16.90 -5.02 -2.58
C VAL A 1 16.42 -4.29 -1.33
N ARG A 2 17.17 -3.35 -0.74
CA ARG A 2 16.76 -2.62 0.49
C ARG A 2 15.52 -1.74 0.32
N GLU A 3 15.42 -0.98 -0.77
CA GLU A 3 14.25 -0.12 -1.04
C GLU A 3 12.97 -0.93 -1.24
N GLU A 4 13.06 -2.08 -1.92
CA GLU A 4 11.93 -2.98 -2.14
C GLU A 4 11.40 -3.54 -0.82
N ALA A 5 12.29 -3.90 0.11
CA ALA A 5 11.90 -4.32 1.46
C ALA A 5 11.20 -3.20 2.23
N LEU A 6 11.72 -1.96 2.18
CA LEU A 6 11.10 -0.80 2.82
C LEU A 6 9.72 -0.47 2.24
N ARG A 7 9.54 -0.61 0.93
CA ARG A 7 8.24 -0.42 0.27
C ARG A 7 7.23 -1.46 0.73
N ARG A 8 7.63 -2.73 0.78
CA ARG A 8 6.77 -3.81 1.30
C ARG A 8 6.39 -3.57 2.75
N GLU A 9 7.34 -3.18 3.59
CA GLU A 9 7.05 -2.86 5.00
C GLU A 9 6.05 -1.70 5.13
N ALA A 10 6.22 -0.63 4.35
CA ALA A 10 5.28 0.49 4.34
C ALA A 10 3.88 0.05 3.92
N LEU A 11 3.78 -0.80 2.89
CA LEU A 11 2.53 -1.33 2.37
C LEU A 11 1.81 -2.22 3.40
N GLU A 12 2.55 -3.13 4.05
CA GLU A 12 2.02 -3.97 5.12
C GLU A 12 1.55 -3.16 6.35
N ARG A 13 2.27 -2.10 6.71
CA ARG A 13 1.84 -1.19 7.79
C ARG A 13 0.51 -0.49 7.47
N VAL A 14 0.32 -0.04 6.24
CA VAL A 14 -0.93 0.62 5.81
C VAL A 14 -2.08 -0.40 5.77
N LYS A 15 -1.86 -1.60 5.21
CA LYS A 15 -2.84 -2.70 5.24
C LYS A 15 -3.26 -3.05 6.66
N GLY A 16 -2.30 -3.26 7.55
CA GLY A 16 -2.56 -3.57 8.95
C GLY A 16 -3.40 -2.49 9.64
N LYS A 17 -3.14 -1.21 9.35
CA LYS A 17 -3.95 -0.10 9.86
C LYS A 17 -5.37 -0.11 9.28
N ALA A 18 -5.54 -0.36 7.99
CA ALA A 18 -6.86 -0.47 7.36
C ALA A 18 -7.69 -1.60 7.98
N LEU A 19 -7.09 -2.78 8.19
CA LEU A 19 -7.74 -3.90 8.88
C LEU A 19 -8.16 -3.52 10.30
N GLY A 20 -7.28 -2.89 11.08
CA GLY A 20 -7.59 -2.42 12.43
C GLY A 20 -8.66 -1.32 12.51
N LEU A 21 -8.96 -0.66 11.39
CA LEU A 21 -10.03 0.32 11.26
C LEU A 21 -11.36 -0.29 10.76
N GLY A 22 -11.43 -1.62 10.58
CA GLY A 22 -12.63 -2.30 10.12
C GLY A 22 -12.82 -2.28 8.60
N PHE A 23 -11.75 -2.10 7.83
CA PHE A 23 -11.78 -2.30 6.38
C PHE A 23 -11.29 -3.69 6.02
N GLN A 24 -11.77 -4.21 4.90
CA GLN A 24 -11.19 -5.34 4.19
C GLN A 24 -10.28 -4.83 3.09
N VAL A 25 -9.11 -5.45 2.95
CA VAL A 25 -8.19 -5.23 1.82
C VAL A 25 -8.58 -6.19 0.71
N LEU A 26 -9.07 -5.66 -0.42
CA LEU A 26 -9.50 -6.44 -1.57
C LEU A 26 -8.36 -6.68 -2.58
N GLY A 27 -7.34 -5.83 -2.56
CA GLY A 27 -6.18 -5.97 -3.43
C GLY A 27 -5.29 -4.74 -3.41
N GLU A 28 -4.16 -4.84 -4.09
CA GLU A 28 -3.21 -3.76 -4.30
C GLU A 28 -2.63 -3.80 -5.70
N ALA A 29 -2.20 -2.64 -6.20
CA ALA A 29 -1.51 -2.52 -7.47
C ALA A 29 -0.47 -1.39 -7.41
N GLU A 30 0.65 -1.54 -8.12
CA GLU A 30 1.57 -0.42 -8.33
C GLU A 30 0.89 0.65 -9.18
N SER A 31 1.07 1.92 -8.81
CA SER A 31 0.55 3.05 -9.57
C SER A 31 1.27 3.13 -10.92
N PRO A 32 0.54 3.33 -12.04
CA PRO A 32 1.19 3.63 -13.32
C PRO A 32 1.84 5.03 -13.32
N LEU A 33 1.51 5.87 -12.33
CA LEU A 33 2.09 7.19 -12.15
C LEU A 33 3.29 7.12 -11.22
N ALA A 34 4.37 7.79 -11.61
CA ALA A 34 5.48 8.03 -10.71
C ALA A 34 5.05 9.04 -9.64
N GLY A 35 5.33 8.72 -8.38
CA GLY A 35 5.19 9.64 -7.26
C GLY A 35 6.27 10.72 -7.30
N LYS A 36 6.14 11.69 -6.39
CA LYS A 36 7.12 12.76 -6.24
C LYS A 36 8.52 12.19 -6.02
N GLU A 37 9.51 12.81 -6.65
CA GLU A 37 10.93 12.44 -6.52
C GLU A 37 11.24 10.99 -6.92
N GLY A 38 10.43 10.41 -7.82
CA GLY A 38 10.63 9.03 -8.27
C GLY A 38 10.15 7.98 -7.26
N ASN A 39 9.39 8.39 -6.25
CA ASN A 39 8.72 7.44 -5.36
C ASN A 39 7.76 6.55 -6.14
N ARG A 40 7.71 5.28 -5.77
CA ARG A 40 6.71 4.34 -6.29
C ARG A 40 5.49 4.39 -5.40
N GLU A 41 4.35 4.65 -6.00
CA GLU A 41 3.07 4.70 -5.29
C GLU A 41 2.30 3.39 -5.50
N PHE A 42 1.47 3.04 -4.53
CA PHE A 42 0.62 1.85 -4.57
C PHE A 42 -0.83 2.25 -4.33
N TRP A 43 -1.72 1.60 -5.07
CA TRP A 43 -3.16 1.72 -4.93
C TRP A 43 -3.62 0.60 -4.01
N LEU A 44 -4.41 0.93 -3.00
CA LEU A 44 -5.00 -0.04 -2.09
C LEU A 44 -6.52 -0.04 -2.24
N TRP A 45 -7.08 -1.17 -2.64
CA TRP A 45 -8.52 -1.31 -2.78
C TRP A 45 -9.13 -1.78 -1.45
N LEU A 46 -9.90 -0.89 -0.82
CA LEU A 46 -10.54 -1.15 0.46
C LEU A 46 -12.05 -1.24 0.32
N ARG A 47 -12.65 -2.10 1.14
CA ARG A 47 -14.11 -2.17 1.35
C ARG A 47 -14.40 -2.05 2.84
N LYS A 48 -15.41 -1.26 3.20
CA LYS A 48 -15.89 -1.23 4.59
C LYS A 48 -16.48 -2.60 4.95
N ALA A 49 -16.02 -3.20 6.05
CA ALA A 49 -16.57 -4.45 6.55
C ALA A 49 -17.99 -4.27 7.12
#